data_AF-A0A7X0IJR2-F1
#
_entry.id   AF-A0A7X0IJR2-F1
#
_cell.length_a   1.000
_cell.length_b   1.000
_cell.length_c   1.000
_cell.angle_alpha   90.00
_cell.angle_beta   90.00
_cell.angle_gamma   90.00
#
_symmetry.space_group_name_H-M   'P 1'
#
loop_
_entity.id
_entity.type
_entity.pdbx_description
1 polymer ?
#
loop_
_entity_poly.entity_id
_entity_poly.type
_entity_poly.pdbx_seq_one_letter_code
_entity_poly.pdbx_strand_id
1 'polypeptide(L)'
;MAAYRLRHALESHGIAADVNEGDGIALVSVWHDLLVWCGPCFLWWAGEVSPTNGRNVYRYSPANDPVTAARRIAARYDQLRRITPADVPAPRSGHPL
;
A
#
# COMPACT_ATOMS: atom_id res chain seq x y z
N MET A 1 15.72 -3.16 0.24
CA MET A 1 16.16 -3.26 -1.20
C MET A 1 15.00 -3.37 -2.19
N ALA A 2 14.14 -4.41 -2.13
CA ALA A 2 12.94 -4.48 -2.98
C ALA A 2 11.89 -3.43 -2.60
N ALA A 3 11.71 -3.15 -1.30
CA ALA A 3 10.82 -2.10 -0.80
C ALA A 3 11.16 -0.71 -1.37
N TYR A 4 12.43 -0.31 -1.32
CA TYR A 4 12.88 0.95 -1.93
C TYR A 4 12.69 1.01 -3.45
N ARG A 5 12.91 -0.11 -4.17
CA ARG A 5 12.64 -0.17 -5.62
C ARG A 5 11.15 0.02 -5.92
N LEU A 6 10.29 -0.60 -5.10
CA LEU A 6 8.85 -0.41 -5.21
C LEU A 6 8.46 1.03 -4.88
N ARG A 7 8.98 1.61 -3.79
CA ARG A 7 8.75 3.03 -3.43
C ARG A 7 9.12 3.95 -4.60
N HIS A 8 10.30 3.76 -5.18
CA HIS A 8 10.74 4.56 -6.31
C HIS A 8 9.86 4.36 -7.55
N ALA A 9 9.42 3.13 -7.83
CA ALA A 9 8.49 2.89 -8.93
C ALA A 9 7.11 3.56 -8.68
N LEU A 10 6.65 3.63 -7.43
CA LEU A 10 5.42 4.35 -7.06
C LEU A 10 5.53 5.88 -7.23
N GLU A 11 6.72 6.46 -7.07
CA GLU A 11 6.98 7.88 -7.33
C GLU A 11 6.63 8.26 -8.79
N SER A 12 6.86 7.35 -9.76
CA SER A 12 6.47 7.57 -11.17
C SER A 12 4.96 7.68 -11.39
N HIS A 13 4.16 7.20 -10.43
CA HIS A 13 2.71 7.33 -10.41
C HIS A 13 2.22 8.48 -9.51
N GLY A 14 3.14 9.30 -8.97
CA GLY A 14 2.81 10.41 -8.06
C GLY A 14 2.35 9.95 -6.67
N ILE A 15 2.67 8.72 -6.27
CA ILE A 15 2.25 8.14 -5.00
C ILE A 15 3.44 8.20 -4.03
N ALA A 16 3.31 9.02 -2.98
CA ALA A 16 4.22 9.00 -1.85
C ALA A 16 3.94 7.76 -0.98
N ALA A 17 4.99 7.07 -0.56
CA ALA A 17 4.89 5.88 0.26
C ALA A 17 6.09 5.76 1.20
N ASP A 18 5.85 5.22 2.39
CA ASP A 18 6.86 5.04 3.42
C ASP A 18 7.39 3.61 3.43
N VAL A 19 8.69 3.46 3.58
CA VAL A 19 9.34 2.15 3.74
C VAL A 19 9.57 1.92 5.22
N ASN A 20 9.03 0.83 5.76
CA ASN A 20 9.26 0.39 7.13
C ASN A 20 10.03 -0.94 7.08
N GLU A 21 11.20 -0.98 7.70
CA GLU A 21 12.09 -2.16 7.74
C GLU A 21 12.45 -2.48 9.19
N GLY A 22 12.40 -3.77 9.57
CA GLY A 22 12.69 -4.26 10.92
C GLY A 22 12.48 -5.77 11.03
N ASP A 23 13.20 -6.43 11.95
CA ASP A 23 13.05 -7.87 12.26
C ASP A 23 13.07 -8.81 11.03
N GLY A 24 13.87 -8.49 10.02
CA GLY A 24 13.98 -9.27 8.79
C GLY A 24 12.82 -9.09 7.80
N ILE A 25 11.91 -8.15 8.07
CA ILE A 25 10.75 -7.82 7.24
C ILE A 25 10.91 -6.40 6.70
N ALA A 26 10.47 -6.20 5.47
CA ALA A 26 10.30 -4.88 4.86
C ALA A 26 8.86 -4.74 4.37
N LEU A 27 8.27 -3.57 4.54
CA LEU A 27 6.96 -3.22 4.00
C LEU A 27 6.96 -1.80 3.44
N VAL A 28 6.10 -1.57 2.45
CA VAL A 28 5.80 -0.25 1.90
C VAL A 28 4.38 0.12 2.32
N SER A 29 4.25 1.20 3.10
CA SER A 29 2.97 1.80 3.48
C SER A 29 2.56 2.80 2.42
N VAL A 30 1.49 2.49 1.67
CA VAL A 30 1.05 3.30 0.53
C VAL A 30 -0.16 4.18 0.88
N TRP A 31 -1.12 3.61 1.61
CA TRP A 31 -2.36 4.28 2.02
C TRP A 31 -3.00 3.52 3.18
N HIS A 32 -4.07 4.07 3.78
CA HIS A 32 -4.88 3.28 4.71
C HIS A 32 -5.39 2.02 3.99
N ASP A 33 -5.28 0.88 4.68
CA ASP A 33 -5.62 -0.44 4.15
C ASP A 33 -4.85 -0.88 2.88
N LEU A 34 -3.76 -0.19 2.53
CA LEU A 34 -2.87 -0.57 1.43
C LEU A 34 -1.41 -0.61 1.89
N LEU A 35 -1.08 -1.72 2.52
CA LEU A 35 0.27 -2.10 2.94
C LEU A 35 0.81 -3.18 2.00
N VAL A 36 2.09 -3.07 1.62
CA VAL A 36 2.74 -4.02 0.72
C VAL A 36 3.93 -4.68 1.44
N TRP A 37 3.81 -5.96 1.76
CA TRP A 37 4.96 -6.72 2.25
C TRP A 37 5.94 -6.94 1.11
N CYS A 38 7.22 -6.73 1.40
CA CYS A 38 8.31 -6.75 0.44
C CYS A 38 9.34 -7.81 0.85
N GLY A 39 9.16 -9.02 0.34
CA GLY A 39 10.09 -10.14 0.51
C GLY A 39 10.53 -10.70 -0.86
N PRO A 40 10.45 -12.02 -1.07
CA PRO A 40 10.63 -12.63 -2.40
C PRO A 40 9.59 -12.16 -3.43
N CYS A 41 8.44 -11.68 -2.94
CA CYS A 41 7.39 -11.06 -3.74
C CYS A 41 6.85 -9.81 -3.02
N PHE A 42 6.16 -8.98 -3.80
CA PHE A 42 5.27 -7.96 -3.30
C PHE A 42 3.92 -8.60 -3.03
N LEU A 43 3.41 -8.48 -1.81
CA LEU A 43 2.12 -9.02 -1.39
C LEU A 43 1.30 -7.90 -0.75
N TRP A 44 0.03 -7.75 -1.12
CA TRP A 44 -0.86 -6.75 -0.51
C TRP A 44 -2.30 -7.27 -0.44
N TRP A 45 -3.07 -6.76 0.51
CA TRP A 45 -4.48 -7.12 0.65
C TRP A 45 -5.30 -6.52 -0.50
N ALA A 46 -6.19 -7.32 -1.10
CA ALA A 46 -7.08 -6.89 -2.17
C ALA A 46 -8.27 -6.04 -1.67
N GLY A 47 -8.48 -5.95 -0.35
CA GLY A 47 -9.69 -5.39 0.25
C GLY A 47 -10.91 -6.32 0.16
N GLU A 48 -10.67 -7.60 -0.13
CA GLU A 48 -11.70 -8.63 -0.25
C GLU A 48 -11.47 -9.69 0.84
N VAL A 49 -12.56 -10.32 1.28
CA VAL A 49 -12.54 -11.50 2.15
C VAL A 49 -13.12 -12.67 1.35
N SER A 50 -12.45 -13.82 1.40
CA SER A 50 -12.91 -15.02 0.72
C SER A 50 -14.22 -15.51 1.37
N PRO A 51 -15.30 -15.72 0.58
CA PRO A 51 -16.56 -16.22 1.11
C PRO A 51 -16.45 -17.70 1.55
N THR A 52 -15.43 -18.42 1.06
CA THR A 52 -15.25 -19.85 1.34
C THR A 52 -14.61 -20.10 2.71
N ASN A 53 -13.67 -19.26 3.13
CA ASN A 53 -12.88 -19.50 4.35
C ASN A 53 -12.71 -18.28 5.25
N GLY A 54 -13.34 -17.14 4.92
CA GLY A 54 -13.29 -15.92 5.72
C GLY A 54 -11.91 -15.25 5.77
N ARG A 55 -10.94 -15.66 4.95
CA ARG A 55 -9.58 -15.09 4.96
C ARG A 55 -9.48 -13.91 4.00
N ASN A 56 -8.65 -12.94 4.37
CA ASN A 56 -8.26 -11.84 3.50
C ASN A 56 -7.66 -12.38 2.19
N VAL A 57 -8.14 -11.85 1.07
CA VAL A 57 -7.63 -12.18 -0.26
C VAL A 57 -6.42 -11.30 -0.54
N TYR A 58 -5.27 -11.91 -0.80
CA TYR A 58 -4.05 -11.19 -1.15
C TYR A 58 -3.79 -11.22 -2.65
N ARG A 59 -3.20 -10.15 -3.17
CA ARG A 59 -2.63 -10.06 -4.51
C ARG A 59 -1.12 -10.07 -4.41
N TYR A 60 -0.46 -10.61 -5.43
CA TYR A 60 1.00 -10.73 -5.47
C TYR A 60 1.60 -10.19 -6.77
N SER A 61 2.88 -9.81 -6.71
CA SER A 61 3.75 -9.60 -7.87
C SER A 61 5.19 -10.02 -7.54
N PRO A 62 5.97 -10.55 -8.48
CA PRO A 62 7.38 -10.88 -8.25
C PRO A 62 8.21 -9.65 -7.84
N ALA A 63 9.15 -9.82 -6.89
CA ALA A 63 9.98 -8.71 -6.40
C ALA A 63 10.97 -8.16 -7.44
N ASN A 64 11.27 -8.94 -8.49
CA ASN A 64 12.14 -8.53 -9.59
C ASN A 64 11.42 -7.67 -10.66
N ASP A 65 10.10 -7.49 -10.56
CA ASP A 65 9.31 -6.59 -11.41
C ASP A 65 8.55 -5.54 -10.57
N PRO A 66 9.28 -4.57 -9.98
CA PRO A 66 8.67 -3.51 -9.17
C PRO A 66 7.80 -2.56 -9.99
N VAL A 67 8.01 -2.46 -11.31
CA VAL A 67 7.24 -1.56 -12.19
C VAL A 67 5.82 -2.11 -12.39
N THR A 68 5.68 -3.40 -12.72
CA THR A 68 4.34 -4.02 -12.81
C THR A 68 3.63 -4.01 -11.47
N ALA A 69 4.36 -4.23 -10.36
CA ALA A 69 3.80 -4.13 -9.03
C ALA A 69 3.27 -2.72 -8.74
N ALA A 70 4.09 -1.68 -8.97
CA ALA A 70 3.71 -0.28 -8.76
C ALA A 70 2.48 0.10 -9.58
N ARG A 71 2.40 -0.32 -10.85
CA ARG A 71 1.21 -0.07 -11.70
C ARG A 71 -0.07 -0.68 -11.10
N ARG A 72 -0.01 -1.92 -10.60
CA ARG A 72 -1.16 -2.60 -9.99
C ARG A 72 -1.56 -1.97 -8.66
N ILE A 73 -0.57 -1.59 -7.86
CA ILE A 73 -0.78 -0.90 -6.59
C ILE A 73 -1.37 0.49 -6.82
N ALA A 74 -0.92 1.23 -7.84
CA ALA A 74 -1.49 2.53 -8.21
C ALA A 74 -2.97 2.42 -8.63
N ALA A 75 -3.32 1.41 -9.44
CA ALA A 75 -4.72 1.16 -9.79
C ALA A 75 -5.58 0.87 -8.56
N ARG A 76 -5.04 0.14 -7.57
CA ARG A 76 -5.73 -0.14 -6.30
C ARG A 76 -5.84 1.11 -5.42
N TYR A 77 -4.78 1.91 -5.34
CA TYR A 77 -4.77 3.19 -4.64
C TYR A 77 -5.88 4.12 -5.13
N ASP A 78 -6.02 4.27 -6.45
CA ASP A 78 -7.07 5.07 -7.06
C ASP A 78 -8.47 4.51 -6.76
N GLN A 79 -8.62 3.19 -6.74
CA GLN A 79 -9.88 2.55 -6.34
C GLN A 79 -10.25 2.88 -4.89
N LEU A 80 -9.30 2.76 -3.97
CA LEU A 80 -9.51 3.05 -2.54
C LEU A 80 -9.86 4.53 -2.31
N ARG A 81 -9.20 5.45 -3.00
CA ARG A 81 -9.49 6.89 -2.92
C ARG A 81 -10.88 7.28 -3.42
N ARG A 82 -11.45 6.52 -4.36
CA ARG A 82 -12.82 6.74 -4.84
C ARG A 82 -13.89 6.22 -3.87
N ILE A 83 -13.57 5.17 -3.12
CA ILE A 83 -14.51 4.51 -2.20
C ILE A 83 -14.49 5.18 -0.82
N THR A 84 -13.35 5.74 -0.42
CA THR A 84 -13.20 6.46 0.84
C THR A 84 -13.81 7.86 0.68
N PRO A 85 -14.76 8.30 1.54
CA PRO A 85 -15.19 9.69 1.57
C PRO A 85 -13.96 10.58 1.74
N ALA A 86 -13.85 11.67 0.96
CA ALA A 86 -12.75 12.61 1.09
C ALA A 86 -12.57 12.98 2.57
N ASP A 87 -11.37 12.74 3.10
CA ASP A 87 -11.03 13.04 4.49
C ASP A 87 -11.40 14.49 4.80
N VAL A 88 -12.38 14.68 5.68
CA VAL A 88 -12.59 15.95 6.37
C VAL A 88 -11.30 16.18 7.15
N PRO A 89 -10.55 17.28 6.94
CA PRO A 89 -9.35 17.52 7.72
C PRO A 89 -9.72 17.49 9.19
N ALA A 90 -9.00 16.68 9.98
CA ALA A 90 -9.17 16.60 11.42
C ALA A 90 -9.29 18.02 12.01
N PRO A 91 -10.19 18.28 12.97
CA PRO A 91 -10.30 19.60 13.57
C PRO A 91 -8.90 20.00 14.04
N ARG A 92 -8.41 21.13 13.51
CA ARG A 92 -7.18 21.75 13.99
C ARG A 92 -7.33 21.77 15.50
N SER A 93 -6.44 21.06 16.20
CA SER A 93 -6.32 21.16 17.64
C SER A 93 -5.95 22.61 17.91
N GLY A 94 -7.00 23.44 18.08
CA GLY A 94 -6.90 24.73 18.70
C GLY A 94 -6.40 24.43 20.10
N HIS A 95 -5.17 24.84 20.35
CA HIS A 95 -4.79 25.13 21.71
C HIS A 95 -5.51 26.42 22.12
N PRO A 96 -6.39 26.33 23.12
CA PRO A 96 -6.34 27.23 24.28
C PRO A 96 -6.73 26.46 25.57
N LEU A 97 -6.21 26.66 26.78
CA LEU A 97 -5.26 27.57 27.43
C LEU A 97 -4.44 26.74 28.43
#